data_AF-A0AAE0Z009-F1
#
_entry.id   AF-A0AAE0Z009-F1
#
_cell.length_a   1.000
_cell.length_b   1.000
_cell.length_c   1.000
_cell.angle_alpha   90.00
_cell.angle_beta   90.00
_cell.angle_gamma   90.00
#
_symmetry.space_group_name_H-M   'P 1'
#
loop_
_entity.id
_entity.type
_entity.pdbx_description
1 polymer ?
#
loop_
_entity_poly.entity_id
_entity_poly.type
_entity_poly.pdbx_seq_one_letter_code
_entity_poly.pdbx_strand_id
1 'polypeptide(L)'
;MNKATVYAQYKASMDAQPAGKTVSLRTFQRLWKSLVPFVCTTPPASDLCWTCQQLTYKIRSDCNKEEDRMITSQELQEHLRIVKLERAYYQVICATVKQQLPADRPLGSYPACSFSGLHHVSFDFAQQVHYPSDPQQPGPIFFKTPRKCDLFGVNSEGCGVQVNYLINEAHSTGKGGNVVISLMHDYLENHSLGETTCISMLITVQARTRTTKCSGI
;
A
#
# COMPACT_ATOMS: atom_id res chain seq x y z
N MET A 1 7.62 -1.45 2.15
CA MET A 1 8.73 -1.46 3.13
C MET A 1 9.63 -2.68 2.86
N ASN A 2 10.91 -2.48 2.57
CA ASN A 2 11.85 -3.58 2.24
C ASN A 2 12.53 -4.10 3.52
N LYS A 3 12.74 -5.42 3.65
CA LYS A 3 13.44 -6.05 4.79
C LYS A 3 14.83 -5.46 5.03
N ALA A 4 15.49 -4.98 3.96
CA ALA A 4 16.77 -4.29 4.07
C ALA A 4 16.67 -2.95 4.83
N THR A 5 15.61 -2.18 4.58
CA THR A 5 15.37 -0.89 5.24
C THR A 5 15.06 -1.07 6.73
N VAL A 6 14.26 -2.08 7.07
CA VAL A 6 13.94 -2.43 8.47
C VAL A 6 15.19 -2.91 9.21
N TYR A 7 16.04 -3.69 8.54
CA TYR A 7 17.32 -4.10 9.12
C TYR A 7 18.26 -2.91 9.36
N ALA A 8 18.30 -1.93 8.45
CA ALA A 8 19.10 -0.72 8.64
C ALA A 8 18.65 0.08 9.87
N GLN A 9 17.34 0.21 10.08
CA GLN A 9 16.79 0.83 11.28
C GLN A 9 17.12 0.03 12.55
N TYR A 10 16.92 -1.30 12.52
CA TYR A 10 17.31 -2.19 13.62
C TYR A 10 18.80 -2.01 13.99
N LYS A 11 19.67 -1.99 12.98
CA LYS A 11 21.11 -1.84 13.19
C LYS A 11 21.44 -0.48 13.81
N ALA A 12 20.88 0.61 13.29
CA ALA A 12 21.07 1.95 13.84
C ALA A 12 20.62 2.05 15.32
N SER A 13 19.47 1.45 15.67
CA SER A 13 18.97 1.44 17.05
C SER A 13 19.86 0.62 18.00
N MET A 14 20.42 -0.47 17.52
CA MET A 14 21.32 -1.32 18.31
C MET A 14 22.70 -0.69 18.49
N ASP A 15 23.23 -0.05 17.45
CA ASP A 15 24.53 0.65 17.49
C ASP A 15 24.47 1.89 18.42
N ALA A 16 23.28 2.48 18.61
CA ALA A 16 23.06 3.56 19.58
C ALA A 16 23.04 3.09 21.05
N GLN A 17 23.02 1.79 21.32
CA GLN A 17 23.06 1.25 22.68
C GLN A 17 24.47 0.83 23.09
N PRO A 18 24.96 1.24 24.28
CA PRO A 18 26.35 1.01 24.71
C PRO A 18 26.72 -0.48 24.90
N ALA A 19 25.74 -1.40 24.94
CA ALA A 19 25.93 -2.85 25.02
C ALA A 19 25.28 -3.61 23.86
N GLY A 20 24.90 -2.92 22.78
CA GLY A 20 24.15 -3.49 21.68
C GLY A 20 24.97 -4.49 20.85
N LYS A 21 24.62 -5.77 20.91
CA LYS A 21 25.14 -6.77 19.95
C LYS A 21 24.21 -6.83 18.73
N THR A 22 24.68 -6.35 17.59
CA THR A 22 23.97 -6.45 16.32
C THR A 22 24.10 -7.85 15.73
N VAL A 23 22.97 -8.45 15.34
CA VAL A 23 23.00 -9.72 14.59
C VAL A 23 23.21 -9.45 13.10
N SER A 24 23.85 -10.40 12.40
CA SER A 24 23.98 -10.33 10.94
C SER A 24 22.62 -10.28 10.23
N LEU A 25 22.56 -9.67 9.04
CA LEU A 25 21.35 -9.61 8.23
C LEU A 25 20.73 -11.00 8.00
N ARG A 26 21.56 -12.03 7.80
CA ARG A 26 21.09 -13.41 7.60
C ARG A 26 20.42 -13.97 8.86
N THR A 27 21.01 -13.74 10.02
CA THR A 27 20.43 -14.13 11.31
C THR A 27 19.14 -13.37 11.58
N PHE A 28 19.12 -12.06 11.31
CA PHE A 28 17.93 -11.22 11.43
C PHE A 28 16.78 -11.73 10.55
N GLN A 29 17.04 -12.02 9.28
CA GLN A 29 16.03 -12.58 8.37
C GLN A 29 15.50 -13.94 8.83
N ARG A 30 16.37 -14.79 9.42
CA ARG A 30 15.95 -16.07 10.01
C ARG A 30 15.05 -15.86 11.23
N LEU A 31 15.43 -14.98 12.14
CA LEU A 31 14.62 -14.61 13.31
C LEU A 31 13.28 -14.01 12.89
N TRP A 32 13.27 -13.12 11.90
CA TRP A 32 12.04 -12.57 11.34
C TRP A 32 11.09 -13.66 10.84
N LYS A 33 11.59 -14.61 10.06
CA LYS A 33 10.80 -15.73 9.57
C LYS A 33 10.27 -16.62 10.69
N SER A 34 10.99 -16.74 11.81
CA SER A 34 10.61 -17.57 12.96
C SER A 34 9.62 -16.89 13.89
N LEU A 35 9.84 -15.60 14.19
CA LEU A 35 9.10 -14.86 15.21
C LEU A 35 7.86 -14.18 14.63
N VAL A 36 7.95 -13.72 13.38
CA VAL A 36 6.86 -13.00 12.69
C VAL A 36 6.62 -13.58 11.29
N PRO A 37 6.32 -14.90 11.17
CA PRO A 37 6.12 -15.56 9.87
C PRO A 37 4.96 -14.94 9.06
N PHE A 38 4.00 -14.33 9.74
CA PHE A 38 2.84 -13.66 9.14
C PHE A 38 3.19 -12.30 8.52
N VAL A 39 4.33 -11.69 8.84
CA VAL A 39 4.77 -10.42 8.24
C VAL A 39 5.56 -10.71 6.96
N CYS A 40 4.83 -10.82 5.86
CA CYS A 40 5.38 -11.02 4.52
C CYS A 40 5.42 -9.71 3.74
N THR A 41 6.57 -9.40 3.14
CA THR A 41 6.66 -8.41 2.06
C THR A 41 6.26 -9.11 0.76
N THR A 42 5.25 -8.61 0.06
CA THR A 42 4.79 -9.16 -1.21
C THR A 42 5.95 -9.30 -2.21
N PRO A 43 6.08 -10.44 -2.91
CA PRO A 43 7.10 -10.59 -3.94
C PRO A 43 6.84 -9.62 -5.11
N PRO A 44 7.87 -9.05 -5.76
CA PRO A 44 7.73 -8.02 -6.81
C PRO A 44 6.95 -8.44 -8.08
N ALA A 45 6.48 -9.69 -8.17
CA ALA A 45 5.88 -10.26 -9.37
C ALA A 45 4.34 -10.34 -9.32
N SER A 46 3.69 -9.85 -8.25
CA SER A 46 2.22 -9.85 -8.16
C SER A 46 1.55 -8.60 -8.71
N ASP A 47 2.31 -7.57 -9.10
CA ASP A 47 1.77 -6.23 -9.35
C ASP A 47 1.49 -5.97 -10.84
N LEU A 48 1.17 -7.02 -11.60
CA LEU A 48 0.60 -6.84 -12.93
C LEU A 48 -0.86 -6.39 -12.75
N CYS A 49 -1.20 -5.24 -13.34
CA CYS A 49 -2.60 -4.81 -13.40
C CYS A 49 -3.44 -5.86 -14.14
N TRP A 50 -4.76 -5.79 -13.96
CA TRP A 50 -5.69 -6.73 -14.60
C TRP A 50 -5.47 -6.87 -16.11
N THR A 51 -5.25 -5.74 -16.81
CA THR A 51 -4.96 -5.71 -18.26
C THR A 51 -3.70 -6.48 -18.61
N CYS A 52 -2.59 -6.23 -17.92
CA CYS A 52 -1.34 -6.99 -18.09
C CYS A 52 -1.55 -8.49 -17.86
N GLN A 53 -2.29 -8.86 -16.81
CA GLN A 53 -2.56 -10.27 -16.50
C GLN A 53 -3.37 -10.94 -17.62
N GLN A 54 -4.43 -10.29 -18.10
CA GLN A 54 -5.27 -10.82 -19.17
C GLN A 54 -4.52 -10.98 -20.49
N LEU A 55 -3.78 -9.94 -20.92
CA LEU A 55 -3.04 -9.99 -22.19
C LEU A 55 -1.90 -11.02 -22.14
N THR A 56 -1.18 -11.09 -21.02
CA THR A 56 -0.14 -12.11 -20.82
C THR A 56 -0.71 -13.52 -20.81
N TYR A 57 -1.90 -13.71 -20.21
CA TYR A 57 -2.60 -14.99 -20.23
C TYR A 57 -2.98 -15.39 -21.65
N LYS A 58 -3.62 -14.49 -22.41
CA LYS A 58 -4.01 -14.73 -23.82
C LYS A 58 -2.82 -15.15 -24.69
N ILE A 59 -1.70 -14.42 -24.60
CA ILE A 59 -0.46 -14.72 -25.34
C ILE A 59 0.10 -16.12 -24.99
N ARG A 60 -0.12 -16.60 -23.76
CA ARG A 60 0.33 -17.94 -23.32
C ARG A 60 -0.65 -19.04 -23.70
N SER A 61 -1.95 -18.76 -23.78
CA SER A 61 -2.97 -19.75 -24.11
C SER A 61 -3.14 -19.99 -25.62
N ASP A 62 -2.81 -18.99 -26.46
CA ASP A 62 -2.99 -19.08 -27.91
C ASP A 62 -1.80 -19.79 -28.59
N CYS A 63 -1.80 -21.12 -28.53
CA CYS A 63 -0.72 -21.94 -29.10
C CYS A 63 -0.75 -22.08 -30.63
N ASN A 64 -1.88 -21.78 -31.30
CA ASN A 64 -2.11 -22.15 -32.71
C ASN A 64 -2.61 -21.00 -33.62
N LYS A 65 -2.52 -19.74 -33.18
CA LYS A 65 -2.98 -18.57 -33.96
C LYS A 65 -1.98 -17.43 -33.88
N GLU A 66 -0.98 -17.47 -34.76
CA GLU A 66 0.12 -16.50 -34.74
C GLU A 66 -0.34 -15.06 -34.95
N GLU A 67 -1.38 -14.84 -35.78
CA GLU A 67 -1.95 -13.52 -36.04
C GLU A 67 -2.64 -12.93 -34.79
N ASP A 68 -3.48 -13.70 -34.10
CA ASP A 68 -4.12 -13.29 -32.84
C ASP A 68 -3.08 -12.98 -31.74
N ARG A 69 -1.99 -13.76 -31.71
CA ARG A 69 -0.88 -13.55 -30.78
C ARG A 69 -0.12 -12.26 -31.09
N MET A 70 0.09 -11.94 -32.36
CA MET A 70 0.73 -10.71 -32.80
C MET A 70 -0.10 -9.49 -32.41
N ILE A 71 -1.42 -9.51 -32.65
CA ILE A 71 -2.34 -8.44 -32.25
C ILE A 71 -2.31 -8.25 -30.73
N THR A 72 -2.48 -9.32 -29.96
CA THR A 72 -2.46 -9.26 -28.49
C THR A 72 -1.10 -8.77 -27.95
N SER A 73 -0.01 -9.11 -28.64
CA SER A 73 1.33 -8.63 -28.27
C SER A 73 1.49 -7.12 -28.52
N GLN A 74 0.95 -6.59 -29.62
CA GLN A 74 0.92 -5.15 -29.87
C GLN A 74 0.07 -4.41 -28.83
N GLU A 75 -1.10 -4.94 -28.48
CA GLU A 75 -1.94 -4.38 -27.41
C GLU A 75 -1.19 -4.32 -26.07
N LEU A 76 -0.45 -5.38 -25.73
CA LEU A 76 0.37 -5.40 -24.52
C LEU A 76 1.51 -4.38 -24.59
N GLN A 77 2.17 -4.24 -25.73
CA GLN A 77 3.24 -3.25 -25.91
C GLN A 77 2.72 -1.82 -25.77
N GLU A 78 1.57 -1.51 -26.35
CA GLU A 78 0.95 -0.20 -26.25
C GLU A 78 0.50 0.10 -24.82
N HIS A 79 -0.13 -0.88 -24.15
CA HIS A 79 -0.46 -0.75 -22.73
C HIS A 79 0.78 -0.46 -21.88
N LEU A 80 1.88 -1.20 -22.08
CA LEU A 80 3.14 -0.98 -21.37
C LEU A 80 3.76 0.39 -21.69
N ARG A 81 3.58 0.90 -22.92
CA ARG A 81 4.04 2.24 -23.31
C ARG A 81 3.28 3.31 -22.54
N ILE A 82 1.96 3.21 -22.46
CA ILE A 82 1.10 4.12 -21.69
C ILE A 82 1.48 4.09 -20.21
N VAL A 83 1.57 2.91 -19.60
CA VAL A 83 1.93 2.75 -18.18
C VAL A 83 3.31 3.36 -17.88
N LYS A 84 4.28 3.23 -18.78
CA LYS A 84 5.60 3.88 -18.63
C LYS A 84 5.50 5.40 -18.65
N LEU A 85 4.68 5.95 -19.54
CA LEU A 85 4.47 7.39 -19.64
C LEU A 85 3.78 7.94 -18.38
N GLU A 86 2.73 7.27 -17.91
CA GLU A 86 2.03 7.61 -16.67
C GLU A 86 2.97 7.54 -15.46
N ARG A 87 3.81 6.50 -15.38
CA ARG A 87 4.81 6.36 -14.32
C ARG A 87 5.85 7.48 -14.35
N ALA A 88 6.30 7.88 -15.53
CA ALA A 88 7.23 9.00 -15.67
C ALA A 88 6.57 10.32 -15.23
N TYR A 89 5.32 10.55 -15.62
CA TYR A 89 4.54 11.71 -15.19
C TYR A 89 4.35 11.74 -13.66
N TYR A 90 3.98 10.61 -13.06
CA TYR A 90 3.89 10.45 -11.61
C TYR A 90 5.21 10.79 -10.91
N GLN A 91 6.35 10.28 -11.41
CA GLN A 91 7.67 10.56 -10.84
C GLN A 91 8.01 12.06 -10.88
N VAL A 92 7.69 12.73 -11.99
CA VAL A 92 7.88 14.18 -12.13
C VAL A 92 7.02 14.93 -11.12
N ILE A 93 5.74 14.57 -10.98
CA ILE A 93 4.86 15.18 -9.98
C ILE A 93 5.42 15.00 -8.57
N CYS A 94 5.78 13.77 -8.17
CA CYS A 94 6.32 13.51 -6.83
C CYS A 94 7.58 14.34 -6.55
N ALA A 95 8.46 14.52 -7.55
CA ALA A 95 9.63 15.36 -7.42
C ALA A 95 9.26 16.85 -7.25
N THR A 96 8.31 17.35 -8.06
CA THR A 96 7.80 18.72 -7.97
C THR A 96 7.17 19.01 -6.62
N VAL A 97 6.29 18.12 -6.13
CA VAL A 97 5.65 18.28 -4.82
C VAL A 97 6.73 18.34 -3.73
N LYS A 98 7.71 17.44 -3.74
CA LYS A 98 8.82 17.45 -2.77
C LYS A 98 9.62 18.75 -2.75
N GLN A 99 9.80 19.40 -3.90
CA GLN A 99 10.50 20.68 -3.99
C GLN A 99 9.64 21.86 -3.51
N GLN A 100 8.32 21.78 -3.67
CA GLN A 100 7.38 22.82 -3.27
C GLN A 100 7.03 22.79 -1.78
N LEU A 101 7.20 21.65 -1.13
CA LEU A 101 6.86 21.49 0.28
C LEU A 101 7.76 22.35 1.19
N PRO A 102 7.19 23.31 1.95
CA PRO A 102 7.95 24.03 2.96
C PRO A 102 8.39 23.08 4.07
N ALA A 103 9.65 23.17 4.51
CA ALA A 103 10.17 22.33 5.60
C ALA A 103 9.37 22.46 6.91
N ASP A 104 8.75 23.61 7.14
CA ASP A 104 8.05 23.96 8.39
C ASP A 104 6.52 23.78 8.31
N ARG A 105 5.99 23.19 7.24
CA ARG A 105 4.53 22.96 7.09
C ARG A 105 4.22 21.46 7.13
N PRO A 106 3.99 20.88 8.32
CA PRO A 106 3.53 19.49 8.43
C PRO A 106 2.12 19.33 7.86
N LEU A 107 1.70 18.09 7.59
CA LEU A 107 0.30 17.79 7.26
C LEU A 107 -0.60 18.12 8.45
N GLY A 108 -1.75 18.74 8.19
CA GLY A 108 -2.66 19.14 9.24
C GLY A 108 -3.92 19.83 8.71
N SER A 109 -4.61 20.52 9.60
CA SER A 109 -5.80 21.28 9.23
C SER A 109 -5.39 22.69 8.77
N TYR A 110 -5.66 22.97 7.51
CA TYR A 110 -5.40 24.26 6.88
C TYR A 110 -6.64 24.72 6.12
N PRO A 111 -6.92 26.03 6.04
CA PRO A 111 -7.98 26.54 5.19
C PRO A 111 -7.78 26.10 3.73
N ALA A 112 -8.88 25.80 3.05
CA ALA A 112 -8.85 25.43 1.63
C ALA A 112 -8.14 26.52 0.80
N CYS A 113 -7.30 26.10 -0.15
CA CYS A 113 -6.52 26.98 -1.02
C CYS A 113 -5.57 27.96 -0.29
N SER A 114 -5.16 27.67 0.96
CA SER A 114 -4.17 28.46 1.71
C SER A 114 -2.71 28.18 1.31
N PHE A 115 -2.47 27.17 0.48
CA PHE A 115 -1.17 26.83 -0.10
C PHE A 115 -1.23 26.87 -1.62
N SER A 116 -0.46 27.78 -2.22
CA SER A 116 -0.29 27.83 -3.67
C SER A 116 0.80 26.84 -4.08
N GLY A 117 0.39 25.58 -4.20
CA GLY A 117 1.26 24.49 -4.62
C GLY A 117 0.48 23.27 -5.04
N LEU A 118 1.20 22.31 -5.60
CA LEU A 118 0.69 21.04 -6.04
C LEU A 118 0.80 20.03 -4.90
N HIS A 119 -0.26 19.25 -4.67
CA HIS A 119 -0.22 18.10 -3.79
C HIS A 119 -0.63 16.85 -4.57
N HIS A 120 0.11 15.75 -4.37
CA HIS A 120 -0.23 14.46 -4.96
C HIS A 120 -0.57 13.47 -3.85
N VAL A 121 -1.80 12.98 -3.89
CA VAL A 121 -2.35 12.08 -2.89
C VAL A 121 -2.72 10.78 -3.56
N SER A 122 -2.27 9.67 -2.98
CA SER A 122 -2.71 8.34 -3.38
C SER A 122 -3.55 7.71 -2.29
N PHE A 123 -4.54 6.90 -2.66
CA PHE A 123 -5.39 6.25 -1.68
C PHE A 123 -5.90 4.89 -2.12
N ASP A 124 -6.17 4.03 -1.14
CA ASP A 124 -6.78 2.72 -1.37
C ASP A 124 -7.45 2.17 -0.11
N PHE A 125 -8.38 1.25 -0.32
CA PHE A 125 -8.86 0.36 0.73
C PHE A 125 -7.98 -0.89 0.80
N ALA A 126 -7.50 -1.22 1.99
CA ALA A 126 -6.86 -2.50 2.23
C ALA A 126 -7.84 -3.66 1.99
N GLN A 127 -7.30 -4.77 1.46
CA GLN A 127 -8.05 -6.01 1.31
C GLN A 127 -8.09 -6.76 2.65
N GLN A 128 -9.25 -6.74 3.32
CA GLN A 128 -9.61 -7.54 4.50
C GLN A 128 -8.57 -7.49 5.64
N VAL A 129 -8.73 -6.53 6.55
CA VAL A 129 -7.93 -6.46 7.79
C VAL A 129 -8.72 -7.12 8.92
N HIS A 130 -8.05 -7.95 9.71
CA HIS A 130 -8.61 -8.57 10.90
C HIS A 130 -7.80 -8.14 12.11
N TYR A 131 -8.47 -7.87 13.22
CA TYR A 131 -7.76 -7.65 14.47
C TYR A 131 -7.04 -8.94 14.90
N PRO A 132 -5.82 -8.84 15.44
CA PRO A 132 -5.16 -9.99 16.03
C PRO A 132 -6.06 -10.58 17.12
N SER A 133 -6.36 -11.87 17.02
CA SER A 133 -7.04 -12.64 18.06
C SER A 133 -6.09 -13.71 18.56
N ASP A 134 -5.93 -13.83 19.88
CA ASP A 134 -5.16 -14.93 20.49
C ASP A 134 -5.97 -16.23 20.39
N PRO A 135 -5.52 -17.24 19.61
CA PRO A 135 -6.20 -18.52 19.52
C PRO A 135 -6.13 -19.34 20.81
N GLN A 136 -5.18 -19.03 21.71
CA GLN A 136 -4.93 -19.77 22.95
C GLN A 136 -5.58 -19.13 24.18
N GLN A 137 -6.43 -18.12 24.01
CA GLN A 137 -7.07 -17.43 25.13
C GLN A 137 -7.85 -18.43 26.02
N PRO A 138 -7.43 -18.67 27.28
CA PRO A 138 -8.04 -19.68 28.14
C PRO A 138 -9.32 -19.12 28.75
N GLY A 139 -10.45 -19.34 28.08
CA GLY A 139 -11.78 -18.96 28.57
C GLY A 139 -12.89 -19.38 27.60
N PRO A 140 -14.16 -19.42 28.03
CA PRO A 140 -15.29 -19.91 27.24
C PRO A 140 -15.69 -19.02 26.04
N ILE A 141 -14.92 -17.97 25.72
CA ILE A 141 -15.23 -17.00 24.66
C ILE A 141 -14.28 -17.24 23.48
N PHE A 142 -14.52 -18.32 22.74
CA PHE A 142 -13.85 -18.55 21.46
C PHE A 142 -14.62 -17.83 20.35
N PHE A 143 -14.07 -16.73 19.81
CA PHE A 143 -14.60 -16.14 18.58
C PHE A 143 -14.30 -17.08 17.41
N LYS A 144 -15.34 -17.60 16.74
CA LYS A 144 -15.20 -18.48 15.57
C LYS A 144 -14.56 -17.77 14.36
N THR A 145 -14.61 -16.44 14.31
CA THR A 145 -14.04 -15.61 13.24
C THR A 145 -13.40 -14.35 13.86
N PRO A 146 -12.18 -13.96 13.44
CA PRO A 146 -11.56 -12.72 13.89
C PRO A 146 -12.40 -11.50 13.47
N ARG A 147 -12.55 -10.53 14.39
CA ARG A 147 -13.28 -9.28 14.13
C ARG A 147 -12.69 -8.56 12.92
N LYS A 148 -13.55 -8.17 11.98
CA LYS A 148 -13.13 -7.48 10.76
C LYS A 148 -12.90 -5.99 11.03
N CYS A 149 -12.00 -5.40 10.27
CA CYS A 149 -11.78 -3.96 10.21
C CYS A 149 -11.53 -3.59 8.76
N ASP A 150 -12.19 -2.52 8.31
CA ASP A 150 -11.84 -1.89 7.05
C ASP A 150 -10.72 -0.87 7.33
N LEU A 151 -9.70 -0.88 6.49
CA LEU A 151 -8.58 0.07 6.58
C LEU A 151 -8.54 0.85 5.28
N PHE A 152 -8.65 2.16 5.37
CA PHE A 152 -8.49 3.08 4.25
C PHE A 152 -7.25 3.92 4.45
N GLY A 153 -6.33 3.87 3.49
CA GLY A 153 -5.06 4.58 3.55
C GLY A 153 -5.04 5.74 2.57
N VAL A 154 -4.56 6.89 3.02
CA VAL A 154 -4.30 8.06 2.19
C VAL A 154 -2.84 8.44 2.36
N ASN A 155 -2.06 8.37 1.29
CA ASN A 155 -0.62 8.66 1.29
C ASN A 155 -0.35 9.98 0.57
N SER A 156 0.32 10.90 1.25
CA SER A 156 0.91 12.09 0.64
C SER A 156 2.26 11.71 0.03
N GLU A 157 2.34 11.64 -1.30
CA GLU A 157 3.54 11.19 -2.00
C GLU A 157 4.72 12.17 -1.88
N GLY A 158 4.40 13.45 -1.64
CA GLY A 158 5.38 14.49 -1.40
C GLY A 158 6.00 14.39 -0.01
N CYS A 159 5.15 14.31 1.02
CA CYS A 159 5.56 14.29 2.42
C CYS A 159 6.08 12.92 2.87
N GLY A 160 5.71 11.84 2.17
CA GLY A 160 6.03 10.47 2.58
C GLY A 160 5.28 10.03 3.85
N VAL A 161 4.12 10.64 4.10
CA VAL A 161 3.27 10.37 5.26
C VAL A 161 1.96 9.75 4.78
N GLN A 162 1.56 8.67 5.45
CA GLN A 162 0.32 7.98 5.20
C GLN A 162 -0.61 8.09 6.41
N VAL A 163 -1.81 8.60 6.18
CA VAL A 163 -2.91 8.63 7.15
C VAL A 163 -3.77 7.39 6.94
N ASN A 164 -4.11 6.71 8.03
CA ASN A 164 -4.83 5.45 8.00
C ASN A 164 -6.12 5.58 8.81
N TYR A 165 -7.25 5.39 8.15
CA TYR A 165 -8.57 5.34 8.74
C TYR A 165 -8.92 3.90 9.08
N LEU A 166 -9.13 3.63 10.37
CA LEU A 166 -9.57 2.34 10.88
C LEU A 166 -11.08 2.36 11.08
N ILE A 167 -11.80 1.65 10.22
CA ILE A 167 -13.25 1.56 10.23
C ILE A 167 -13.62 0.23 10.88
N ASN A 168 -14.31 0.33 12.01
CA ASN A 168 -14.78 -0.83 12.74
C ASN A 168 -15.92 -1.52 11.97
N GLU A 169 -16.00 -2.85 12.06
CA GLU A 169 -17.07 -3.65 11.45
C GLU A 169 -18.48 -3.12 11.79
N ALA A 170 -18.71 -2.66 13.02
CA ALA A 170 -20.02 -2.11 13.43
C ALA A 170 -20.41 -0.81 12.71
N HIS A 171 -19.43 -0.09 12.16
CA HIS A 171 -19.62 1.18 11.45
C HIS A 171 -19.31 1.05 9.95
N SER A 172 -19.01 -0.15 9.46
CA SER A 172 -18.76 -0.37 8.05
C SER A 172 -20.07 -0.30 7.28
N THR A 173 -20.22 0.75 6.46
CA THR A 173 -21.33 0.91 5.50
C THR A 173 -20.97 0.37 4.12
N GLY A 174 -19.87 -0.38 4.03
CA GLY A 174 -19.30 -0.91 2.79
C GLY A 174 -18.24 0.00 2.16
N LYS A 175 -17.70 -0.43 1.02
CA LYS A 175 -16.63 0.27 0.27
C LYS A 175 -17.18 1.06 -0.92
N GLY A 176 -18.28 1.77 -0.70
CA GLY A 176 -18.96 2.56 -1.75
C GLY A 176 -18.25 3.89 -2.03
N GLY A 177 -18.55 4.49 -3.18
CA GLY A 177 -17.98 5.79 -3.58
C GLY A 177 -18.25 6.91 -2.58
N ASN A 178 -19.43 6.94 -1.98
CA ASN A 178 -19.77 7.96 -0.96
C ASN A 178 -18.85 7.90 0.26
N VAL A 179 -18.47 6.69 0.70
CA VAL A 179 -17.55 6.50 1.83
C VAL A 179 -16.17 7.03 1.47
N VAL A 180 -15.68 6.72 0.27
CA VAL A 180 -14.40 7.26 -0.24
C VAL A 180 -14.42 8.78 -0.28
N ILE A 181 -15.49 9.39 -0.78
CA ILE A 181 -15.64 10.84 -0.84
C ILE A 181 -15.62 11.45 0.56
N SER A 182 -16.36 10.88 1.52
CA SER A 182 -16.35 11.35 2.91
C SER A 182 -14.97 11.27 3.55
N LEU A 183 -14.26 10.16 3.37
CA LEU A 183 -12.91 9.98 3.94
C LEU A 183 -11.89 10.91 3.27
N MET A 184 -11.99 11.12 1.96
CA MET A 184 -11.17 12.10 1.24
C MET A 184 -11.45 13.53 1.69
N HIS A 185 -12.71 13.87 1.91
CA HIS A 185 -13.10 15.19 2.38
C HIS A 185 -12.51 15.47 3.76
N ASP A 186 -12.66 14.53 4.69
CA ASP A 186 -12.04 14.61 6.02
C ASP A 186 -10.51 14.72 5.94
N TYR A 187 -9.87 13.92 5.09
CA TYR A 187 -8.42 14.02 4.88
C TYR A 187 -8.01 15.41 4.39
N LEU A 188 -8.74 15.98 3.43
CA LEU A 188 -8.44 17.30 2.89
C LEU A 188 -8.65 18.41 3.93
N GLU A 189 -9.59 18.25 4.85
CA GLU A 189 -9.88 19.24 5.89
C GLU A 189 -8.90 19.15 7.09
N ASN A 190 -8.50 17.94 7.46
CA ASN A 190 -7.78 17.69 8.72
C ASN A 190 -6.31 17.29 8.55
N HIS A 191 -5.92 16.83 7.35
CA HIS A 191 -4.64 16.17 7.12
C HIS A 191 -3.96 16.60 5.80
N SER A 192 -4.36 17.72 5.20
CA SER A 192 -3.76 18.23 3.96
C SER A 192 -2.78 19.37 4.23
N LEU A 193 -2.46 20.13 3.18
CA LEU A 193 -1.62 21.32 3.26
C LEU A 193 -2.40 22.60 2.90
N GLY A 194 -3.70 22.46 2.60
CA GLY A 194 -4.54 23.53 2.07
C GLY A 194 -4.22 23.88 0.62
N GLU A 195 -3.74 22.92 -0.18
CA GLU A 195 -3.32 23.13 -1.56
C GLU A 195 -4.41 23.71 -2.47
N THR A 196 -3.99 24.48 -3.47
CA THR A 196 -4.89 24.97 -4.53
C THR A 196 -5.12 23.92 -5.61
N THR A 197 -4.16 23.01 -5.81
CA THR A 197 -4.26 21.95 -6.81
C THR A 197 -3.88 20.61 -6.19
N CYS A 198 -4.84 19.70 -6.14
CA CYS A 198 -4.66 18.34 -5.65
C CYS A 198 -4.84 17.36 -6.81
N ILE A 199 -3.82 16.53 -7.05
CA ILE A 199 -3.91 15.38 -7.94
C ILE A 199 -4.14 14.15 -7.06
N SER A 200 -5.27 13.48 -7.28
CA SER A 200 -5.63 12.29 -6.54
C SER A 200 -5.54 11.04 -7.42
N MET A 201 -4.89 10.00 -6.91
CA MET A 201 -4.73 8.73 -7.62
C MET A 201 -5.26 7.58 -6.77
N LEU A 202 -6.29 6.90 -7.26
CA LEU A 202 -6.70 5.61 -6.69
C LEU A 202 -5.66 4.56 -7.07
N ILE A 203 -4.99 3.97 -6.09
CA ILE A 203 -4.07 2.85 -6.33
C ILE A 203 -4.79 1.58 -5.97
N THR A 204 -5.16 0.74 -6.93
CA THR A 204 -5.69 -0.59 -6.61
C THR A 204 -4.54 -1.52 -6.23
N VAL A 205 -4.17 -1.63 -4.95
CA VAL A 205 -3.19 -2.63 -4.51
C VAL A 205 -3.94 -3.92 -4.17
N GLN A 206 -3.77 -4.95 -5.01
CA GLN A 206 -4.17 -6.32 -4.64
C GLN A 206 -3.19 -6.89 -3.59
N ALA A 207 -3.29 -6.41 -2.35
CA ALA A 207 -2.58 -7.00 -1.23
C ALA A 207 -3.21 -8.36 -0.89
N ARG A 208 -2.71 -9.44 -1.52
CA ARG A 208 -3.04 -10.81 -1.10
C ARG A 208 -2.44 -11.06 0.28
N THR A 209 -3.23 -10.92 1.33
CA THR A 209 -2.95 -11.57 2.61
C THR A 209 -3.09 -13.08 2.40
N ARG A 210 -1.97 -13.81 2.34
CA ARG A 210 -2.01 -15.28 2.45
C ARG A 210 -2.43 -15.60 3.88
N THR A 211 -3.72 -15.91 4.07
CA THR A 211 -4.16 -16.71 5.20
C THR A 211 -3.55 -18.10 5.02
N THR A 212 -2.46 -18.36 5.75
CA THR A 212 -2.03 -19.74 5.97
C THR A 212 -3.13 -20.44 6.75
N LYS A 213 -3.96 -21.23 6.07
CA LYS A 213 -4.68 -22.33 6.72
C LYS A 213 -3.61 -23.20 7.38
N CYS A 214 -3.55 -23.17 8.71
CA CYS A 214 -2.93 -24.25 9.46
C CYS A 214 -3.81 -25.49 9.26
N SER A 215 -3.44 -26.31 8.29
CA SER A 215 -3.91 -27.68 8.19
C SER A 215 -3.29 -28.48 9.33
N GLY A 216 -4.17 -29.10 10.14
CA GLY A 216 -3.98 -30.13 11.17
C GLY A 216 -2.57 -30.53 11.63
N ILE A 217 -2.37 -30.56 12.95
CA ILE A 217 -2.45 -31.79 13.77
C ILE A 217 -3.31 -31.47 14.99
#